data_AF-A0A0D6LKD0-F1
#
_entry.id   AF-A0A0D6LKD0-F1
#
_cell.length_a   1.000
_cell.length_b   1.000
_cell.length_c   1.000
_cell.angle_alpha   90.00
_cell.angle_beta   90.00
_cell.angle_gamma   90.00
#
_symmetry.space_group_name_H-M   'P 1'
#
loop_
_entity.id
_entity.type
_entity.pdbx_description
1 polymer ?
#
loop_
_entity_poly.entity_id
_entity_poly.type
_entity_poly.pdbx_seq_one_letter_code
_entity_poly.pdbx_strand_id
1 'polypeptide(L)'
;MRVLLLILLLALCANAGFFDTKIGQKIKQTLSKMKAALNGTALMAIREKFNKLKEKIKAKLTLSPARKAILDEIMKHIRIIKKDKIQEKGDSIEEINEKSNIGELLYQGDIVLTPTQADEIVEAVDDDNSNREKRQAFKDHRYPRMLWSKGVYYYFHYNATPEVKSVFTKGARLWMKDTCIDFFESNSAPDRIRVFKEDGCWSYVGKLGGEQDLSLGDGCESVGTAAHEIGHAIGFFHTQSRHDRDDFITFNAHNVKPSWLDQFTKQTRATNENYGITYDYGSIMHYGANSATGNGRPTMVPNDPKYVETLGSPIISFYELLMLNTHYGCTKNCPPATSAQCKMGGFPHPRDCSRCICPSGYGGKLCDQKPAGCGTVYQASTEPKTFHDEVGNKAAGQRPREDMDFCYYWITVLHKLIFGVTTGAPKYLKYAFQAPEGSRIEIKIAGLSRGAAVDGCQYWGVEIKTHADQRLTGYRFCAPEDVGVTLVSSSNIVPIITYNRFYATAVDIQYRIGAFPSASYCNNPVSVSGGGGGTPRPQPQTNCVDNAQCATIVRTKDFCHNRAFTDSIRRGLCPRACGFCR
;
A
#
# COMPACT_ATOMS: atom_id res chain seq x y z
N MET A 1 44.62 -33.95 13.81
CA MET A 1 44.89 -32.54 14.20
C MET A 1 45.48 -31.64 13.08
N ARG A 2 45.77 -32.11 11.86
CA ARG A 2 46.30 -31.25 10.76
C ARG A 2 45.33 -30.96 9.61
N VAL A 3 44.12 -31.53 9.60
CA VAL A 3 43.10 -31.28 8.54
C VAL A 3 42.08 -30.22 8.96
N LEU A 4 41.81 -30.07 10.27
CA LEU A 4 40.90 -29.03 10.79
C LEU A 4 41.48 -27.61 10.75
N LEU A 5 42.81 -27.45 10.74
CA LEU A 5 43.44 -26.13 10.61
C LEU A 5 43.42 -25.59 9.17
N LEU A 6 43.47 -26.47 8.16
CA LEU A 6 43.43 -26.07 6.75
C LEU A 6 42.03 -25.65 6.29
N ILE A 7 40.97 -26.24 6.86
CA ILE A 7 39.59 -25.85 6.56
C ILE A 7 39.26 -24.49 7.22
N LEU A 8 39.84 -24.19 8.39
CA LEU A 8 39.70 -22.86 9.01
C LEU A 8 40.46 -21.76 8.24
N LEU A 9 41.62 -22.09 7.65
CA LEU A 9 42.41 -21.14 6.87
C LEU A 9 41.80 -20.86 5.48
N LEU A 10 41.17 -21.84 4.83
CA LEU A 10 40.45 -21.63 3.56
C LEU A 10 39.14 -20.82 3.74
N ALA A 11 38.46 -20.94 4.89
CA ALA A 11 37.29 -20.13 5.21
C ALA A 11 37.62 -18.67 5.61
N LEU A 12 38.88 -18.39 6.01
CA LEU A 12 39.36 -17.04 6.29
C LEU A 12 39.82 -16.30 5.03
N CYS A 13 40.36 -17.00 4.02
CA CYS A 13 40.82 -16.37 2.79
C CYS A 13 39.68 -15.96 1.84
N ALA A 14 38.48 -16.54 1.95
CA ALA A 14 37.31 -16.10 1.17
C ALA A 14 36.53 -14.94 1.82
N ASN A 15 36.81 -14.61 3.09
CA ASN A 15 36.02 -13.67 3.91
C ASN A 15 36.75 -12.39 4.31
N ALA A 16 38.03 -12.22 3.94
CA ALA A 16 38.84 -11.10 4.41
C ALA A 16 38.35 -9.72 3.90
N GLY A 17 37.80 -9.65 2.68
CA GLY A 17 37.46 -8.36 2.06
C GLY A 17 36.22 -7.64 2.64
N PHE A 18 35.26 -8.37 3.20
CA PHE A 18 34.01 -7.75 3.69
C PHE A 18 34.17 -7.20 5.12
N PHE A 19 34.83 -7.95 6.01
CA PHE A 19 34.99 -7.59 7.42
C PHE A 19 36.02 -6.48 7.68
N ASP A 20 36.87 -6.15 6.70
CA ASP A 20 37.77 -5.00 6.77
C ASP A 20 37.10 -3.67 6.39
N THR A 21 35.84 -3.69 5.94
CA THR A 21 35.07 -2.46 5.72
C THR A 21 34.46 -1.95 7.03
N LYS A 22 34.31 -0.63 7.15
CA LYS A 22 33.64 0.02 8.30
C LYS A 22 32.22 -0.53 8.54
N ILE A 23 31.56 -0.97 7.47
CA ILE A 23 30.25 -1.62 7.48
C ILE A 23 30.36 -3.07 8.00
N GLY A 24 31.32 -3.84 7.51
CA GLY A 24 31.58 -5.22 7.95
C GLY A 24 31.92 -5.32 9.44
N GLN A 25 32.69 -4.38 9.98
CA GLN A 25 32.98 -4.31 11.41
C GLN A 25 31.74 -3.98 12.26
N LYS A 26 30.90 -3.04 11.81
CA LYS A 26 29.64 -2.68 12.48
C LYS A 26 28.65 -3.86 12.48
N ILE A 27 28.54 -4.56 11.36
CA ILE A 27 27.71 -5.76 11.21
C ILE A 27 28.20 -6.89 12.13
N LYS A 28 29.53 -7.12 12.21
CA LYS A 28 30.11 -8.13 13.12
C LYS A 28 29.79 -7.83 14.59
N GLN A 29 29.81 -6.55 14.98
CA GLN A 29 29.46 -6.13 16.33
C GLN A 29 27.96 -6.29 16.61
N THR A 30 27.09 -5.98 15.64
CA THR A 30 25.64 -6.23 15.74
C THR A 30 25.33 -7.72 15.86
N LEU A 31 25.97 -8.58 15.05
CA LEU A 31 25.76 -10.03 15.09
C LEU A 31 26.21 -10.66 16.41
N SER A 32 27.26 -10.12 17.03
CA SER A 32 27.68 -10.55 18.37
C SER A 32 26.67 -10.15 19.47
N LYS A 33 25.76 -9.22 19.17
CA LYS A 33 24.70 -8.72 20.05
C LYS A 33 23.31 -9.28 19.70
N MET A 34 23.09 -9.73 18.46
CA MET A 34 21.86 -10.41 18.07
C MET A 34 21.68 -11.65 18.92
N LYS A 35 20.55 -11.74 19.62
CA LYS A 35 20.21 -12.93 20.41
C LYS A 35 20.05 -14.15 19.49
N ALA A 36 20.15 -15.33 20.09
CA ALA A 36 20.19 -16.64 19.43
C ALA A 36 19.03 -16.96 18.44
N ALA A 37 17.98 -16.15 18.36
CA ALA A 37 16.81 -16.37 17.53
C ALA A 37 17.07 -16.19 16.02
N LEU A 38 17.94 -15.25 15.63
CA LEU A 38 18.35 -15.07 14.24
C LEU A 38 19.66 -15.82 13.99
N ASN A 39 19.67 -16.76 13.04
CA ASN A 39 20.91 -17.43 12.63
C ASN A 39 21.79 -16.42 11.88
N GLY A 40 22.61 -15.70 12.63
CA GLY A 40 23.47 -14.63 12.12
C GLY A 40 24.40 -15.09 11.01
N THR A 41 24.88 -16.33 11.04
CA THR A 41 25.72 -16.89 9.97
C THR A 41 24.93 -17.07 8.67
N ALA A 42 23.70 -17.58 8.75
CA ALA A 42 22.84 -17.75 7.57
C ALA A 42 22.43 -16.39 6.98
N LEU A 43 22.02 -15.43 7.81
CA LEU A 43 21.70 -14.06 7.39
C LEU A 43 22.88 -13.39 6.70
N MET A 44 24.09 -13.58 7.21
CA MET A 44 25.30 -13.03 6.60
C MET A 44 25.61 -13.65 5.25
N ALA A 45 25.48 -14.97 5.12
CA ALA A 45 25.67 -15.64 3.84
C ALA A 45 24.65 -15.12 2.80
N ILE A 46 23.39 -14.91 3.21
CA ILE A 46 22.36 -14.32 2.35
C ILE A 46 22.73 -12.88 1.98
N ARG A 47 23.11 -12.05 2.95
CA ARG A 47 23.51 -10.65 2.72
C ARG A 47 24.70 -10.55 1.76
N GLU A 48 25.67 -11.44 1.87
CA GLU A 48 26.81 -11.49 0.96
C GLU A 48 26.39 -11.80 -0.48
N LYS A 49 25.41 -12.69 -0.69
CA LYS A 49 24.83 -12.95 -2.02
C LYS A 49 24.23 -11.68 -2.62
N PHE A 50 23.43 -10.94 -1.86
CA PHE A 50 22.84 -9.66 -2.32
C PHE A 50 23.90 -8.57 -2.56
N ASN A 51 24.94 -8.50 -1.73
CA ASN A 51 26.03 -7.55 -1.92
C ASN A 51 26.79 -7.78 -3.24
N LYS A 52 26.98 -9.05 -3.65
CA LYS A 52 27.58 -9.38 -4.95
C LYS A 52 26.76 -8.87 -6.13
N LEU A 53 25.44 -8.72 -5.95
CA LEU A 53 24.53 -8.20 -6.96
C LEU A 53 24.35 -6.68 -6.93
N LYS A 54 25.00 -5.96 -6.00
CA LYS A 54 24.73 -4.54 -5.73
C LYS A 54 24.82 -3.65 -6.97
N GLU A 55 25.88 -3.77 -7.77
CA GLU A 55 26.03 -2.94 -8.97
C GLU A 55 25.02 -3.30 -10.07
N LYS A 56 24.65 -4.59 -10.18
CA LYS A 56 23.61 -5.04 -11.11
C LYS A 56 22.23 -4.52 -10.70
N ILE A 57 21.92 -4.56 -9.40
CA ILE A 57 20.70 -3.99 -8.84
C ILE A 57 20.67 -2.47 -9.09
N LYS A 58 21.76 -1.78 -8.80
CA LYS A 58 21.89 -0.33 -9.04
C LYS A 58 21.67 0.03 -10.50
N ALA A 59 22.23 -0.73 -11.44
CA ALA A 59 21.99 -0.55 -12.87
C ALA A 59 20.51 -0.74 -13.22
N LYS A 60 19.86 -1.80 -12.70
CA LYS A 60 18.42 -2.07 -12.92
C LYS A 60 17.50 -1.02 -12.29
N LEU A 61 17.92 -0.36 -11.22
CA LEU A 61 17.18 0.72 -10.55
C LEU A 61 17.45 2.11 -11.14
N THR A 62 18.45 2.25 -12.01
CA THR A 62 18.76 3.53 -12.65
C THR A 62 17.65 3.91 -13.63
N LEU A 63 17.12 5.13 -13.51
CA LEU A 63 16.05 5.62 -14.37
C LEU A 63 16.58 5.97 -15.76
N SER A 64 15.83 5.59 -16.80
CA SER A 64 16.03 6.13 -18.14
C SER A 64 15.77 7.65 -18.18
N PRO A 65 16.32 8.38 -19.15
CA PRO A 65 16.06 9.82 -19.30
C PRO A 65 14.56 10.16 -19.37
N ALA A 66 13.76 9.36 -20.09
CA ALA A 66 12.32 9.55 -20.18
C ALA A 66 11.61 9.37 -18.83
N ARG A 67 11.96 8.32 -18.06
CA ARG A 67 11.41 8.13 -16.71
C ARG A 67 11.84 9.22 -15.74
N LYS A 68 13.07 9.70 -15.87
CA LYS A 68 13.57 10.82 -15.06
C LYS A 68 12.77 12.11 -15.34
N ALA A 69 12.48 12.41 -16.61
CA ALA A 69 11.63 13.56 -16.95
C ALA A 69 10.21 13.43 -16.38
N ILE A 70 9.62 12.23 -16.40
CA ILE A 70 8.33 11.97 -15.74
C ILE A 70 8.41 12.23 -14.24
N LEU A 71 9.44 11.69 -13.58
CA LEU A 71 9.67 11.91 -12.15
C LEU A 71 9.81 13.39 -11.83
N ASP A 72 10.64 14.12 -12.57
CA ASP A 72 10.88 15.55 -12.36
C ASP A 72 9.58 16.36 -12.49
N GLU A 73 8.66 15.97 -13.36
CA GLU A 73 7.33 16.60 -13.48
C GLU A 73 6.41 16.26 -12.30
N ILE A 74 6.39 14.99 -11.86
CA ILE A 74 5.59 14.58 -10.69
C ILE A 74 6.07 15.30 -9.44
N MET A 75 7.39 15.43 -9.26
CA MET A 75 7.99 16.09 -8.11
C MET A 75 7.55 17.56 -7.94
N LYS A 76 7.19 18.26 -9.03
CA LYS A 76 6.64 19.64 -8.95
C LYS A 76 5.28 19.71 -8.27
N HIS A 77 4.55 18.59 -8.25
CA HIS A 77 3.19 18.50 -7.73
C HIS A 77 3.14 17.83 -6.35
N ILE A 78 4.27 17.34 -5.84
CA ILE A 78 4.37 16.76 -4.50
C ILE A 78 4.44 17.88 -3.47
N ARG A 79 3.54 17.81 -2.49
CA ARG A 79 3.62 18.63 -1.28
C ARG A 79 4.57 17.94 -0.31
N ILE A 80 5.62 18.63 0.08
CA ILE A 80 6.54 18.13 1.10
C ILE A 80 5.93 18.50 2.45
N ILE A 81 5.48 17.49 3.19
CA ILE A 81 4.96 17.66 4.53
C ILE A 81 6.09 17.74 5.55
N LYS A 82 5.87 18.47 6.64
CA LYS A 82 6.73 18.37 7.81
C LYS A 82 6.38 17.08 8.56
N LYS A 83 7.30 16.11 8.57
CA LYS A 83 7.11 14.87 9.31
C LYS A 83 7.34 15.07 10.80
N ASP A 84 6.39 14.63 11.59
CA ASP A 84 6.50 14.55 13.03
C ASP A 84 7.24 13.28 13.44
N LYS A 85 7.83 13.31 14.65
CA LYS A 85 8.43 12.14 15.29
C LYS A 85 7.64 11.83 16.54
N ILE A 86 6.91 10.72 16.56
CA ILE A 86 6.00 10.39 17.68
C ILE A 86 6.63 9.38 18.62
N GLN A 87 7.24 8.34 18.06
CA GLN A 87 7.88 7.27 18.82
C GLN A 87 9.40 7.34 18.72
N GLU A 88 10.06 7.29 19.87
CA GLU A 88 11.53 7.32 19.98
C GLU A 88 12.18 6.20 19.15
N LYS A 89 11.63 4.98 19.24
CA LYS A 89 12.13 3.79 18.53
C LYS A 89 11.93 3.82 17.03
N GLY A 90 11.02 4.64 16.50
CA GLY A 90 10.66 4.64 15.08
C GLY A 90 9.14 4.73 14.90
N ASP A 91 8.70 5.48 13.89
CA ASP A 91 7.27 5.56 13.58
C ASP A 91 6.87 4.43 12.60
N SER A 92 7.79 4.03 11.70
CA SER A 92 7.62 2.87 10.80
C SER A 92 8.47 1.66 11.20
N ILE A 93 8.14 0.47 10.66
CA ILE A 93 8.89 -0.77 10.87
C ILE A 93 10.35 -0.62 10.43
N GLU A 94 10.59 0.01 9.28
CA GLU A 94 11.93 0.20 8.74
C GLU A 94 12.78 1.09 9.65
N GLU A 95 12.20 2.14 10.23
CA GLU A 95 12.89 2.98 11.22
C GLU A 95 13.23 2.21 12.50
N ILE A 96 12.28 1.40 13.00
CA ILE A 96 12.45 0.57 14.20
C ILE A 96 13.60 -0.43 13.97
N ASN A 97 13.59 -1.12 12.84
CA ASN A 97 14.60 -2.13 12.52
C ASN A 97 15.96 -1.52 12.21
N GLU A 98 16.02 -0.34 11.56
CA GLU A 98 17.27 0.40 11.36
C GLU A 98 17.87 0.83 12.70
N LYS A 99 17.08 1.40 13.61
CA LYS A 99 17.53 1.80 14.96
C LYS A 99 17.91 0.63 15.84
N SER A 100 17.30 -0.53 15.60
CA SER A 100 17.67 -1.80 16.22
C SER A 100 18.92 -2.44 15.58
N ASN A 101 19.50 -1.80 14.55
CA ASN A 101 20.65 -2.25 13.77
C ASN A 101 20.44 -3.57 13.00
N ILE A 102 19.20 -4.02 12.83
CA ILE A 102 18.89 -5.27 12.13
C ILE A 102 18.37 -5.03 10.71
N GLY A 103 17.91 -3.82 10.38
CA GLY A 103 17.24 -3.52 9.11
C GLY A 103 18.09 -3.82 7.86
N GLU A 104 19.41 -3.61 7.92
CA GLU A 104 20.30 -3.95 6.79
C GLU A 104 20.62 -5.45 6.68
N LEU A 105 20.32 -6.23 7.72
CA LEU A 105 20.53 -7.68 7.75
C LEU A 105 19.32 -8.44 7.22
N LEU A 106 18.14 -7.87 7.43
CA LEU A 106 16.87 -8.40 6.95
C LEU A 106 16.69 -8.06 5.47
N TYR A 107 15.99 -8.94 4.76
CA TYR A 107 15.58 -8.66 3.40
C TYR A 107 14.40 -7.72 3.42
N GLN A 108 14.44 -6.65 2.66
CA GLN A 108 13.41 -5.60 2.71
C GLN A 108 13.08 -5.21 4.15
N GLY A 109 14.09 -4.93 4.98
CA GLY A 109 13.94 -4.31 6.28
C GLY A 109 13.38 -5.19 7.40
N ASP A 110 12.50 -6.14 7.12
CA ASP A 110 11.74 -6.93 8.12
C ASP A 110 11.48 -8.40 7.71
N ILE A 111 12.00 -8.86 6.56
CA ILE A 111 11.83 -10.27 6.14
C ILE A 111 13.08 -11.07 6.45
N VAL A 112 12.90 -12.19 7.17
CA VAL A 112 13.91 -13.23 7.27
C VAL A 112 13.75 -14.21 6.11
N LEU A 113 14.73 -14.26 5.21
CA LEU A 113 14.75 -15.22 4.11
C LEU A 113 15.36 -16.56 4.54
N THR A 114 14.77 -17.65 4.06
CA THR A 114 15.46 -18.95 4.00
C THR A 114 16.55 -18.94 2.92
N PRO A 115 17.58 -19.81 3.01
CA PRO A 115 18.59 -19.93 1.95
C PRO A 115 17.98 -20.18 0.57
N THR A 116 16.96 -21.05 0.48
CA THR A 116 16.24 -21.34 -0.77
C THR A 116 15.54 -20.11 -1.32
N GLN A 117 14.82 -19.34 -0.50
CA GLN A 117 14.17 -18.11 -0.97
C GLN A 117 15.21 -17.07 -1.44
N ALA A 118 16.35 -16.98 -0.75
CA ALA A 118 17.43 -16.09 -1.18
C ALA A 118 18.01 -16.50 -2.54
N ASP A 119 18.24 -17.81 -2.76
CA ASP A 119 18.72 -18.33 -4.05
C ASP A 119 17.74 -18.03 -5.18
N GLU A 120 16.44 -18.27 -4.98
CA GLU A 120 15.40 -17.96 -5.97
C GLU A 120 15.38 -16.46 -6.36
N ILE A 121 15.61 -15.57 -5.39
CA ILE A 121 15.68 -14.13 -5.65
C ILE A 121 16.97 -13.75 -6.40
N VAL A 122 18.11 -14.30 -5.99
CA VAL A 122 19.43 -14.03 -6.60
C VAL A 122 19.43 -14.49 -8.06
N GLU A 123 19.00 -15.71 -8.34
CA GLU A 123 18.92 -16.27 -9.70
C GLU A 123 18.05 -15.39 -10.62
N ALA A 124 16.94 -14.85 -10.10
CA ALA A 124 16.08 -13.98 -10.88
C ALA A 124 16.62 -12.56 -11.08
N VAL A 125 17.48 -12.07 -10.19
CA VAL A 125 18.24 -10.85 -10.46
C VAL A 125 19.28 -11.11 -11.55
N ASP A 126 19.84 -12.33 -11.60
CA ASP A 126 20.89 -12.67 -12.54
C ASP A 126 20.44 -12.94 -13.98
N ASP A 127 19.22 -13.43 -14.18
CA ASP A 127 18.67 -13.68 -15.52
C ASP A 127 18.26 -12.37 -16.24
N ASP A 128 19.12 -11.89 -17.15
CA ASP A 128 18.93 -10.66 -17.93
C ASP A 128 17.94 -10.80 -19.10
N ASN A 129 17.60 -12.02 -19.52
CA ASN A 129 16.67 -12.30 -20.63
C ASN A 129 15.26 -12.67 -20.16
N SER A 130 15.01 -12.62 -18.86
CA SER A 130 13.73 -13.02 -18.35
C SER A 130 12.71 -11.88 -18.48
N ASN A 131 11.74 -12.05 -19.39
CA ASN A 131 10.41 -11.42 -19.31
C ASN A 131 9.63 -11.91 -18.05
N ARG A 132 10.33 -12.26 -16.96
CA ARG A 132 9.75 -12.73 -15.71
C ARG A 132 9.34 -11.51 -14.91
N GLU A 133 8.09 -11.14 -15.10
CA GLU A 133 7.37 -10.21 -14.24
C GLU A 133 7.18 -10.86 -12.83
N LYS A 134 6.67 -10.21 -11.77
CA LYS A 134 7.12 -10.36 -10.35
C LYS A 134 6.02 -10.01 -9.34
N ARG A 135 5.43 -10.85 -8.50
CA ARG A 135 4.11 -10.49 -7.88
C ARG A 135 4.19 -10.22 -6.34
N GLN A 136 3.07 -10.16 -5.58
CA GLN A 136 2.99 -9.92 -4.12
C GLN A 136 2.77 -11.18 -3.20
N ALA A 137 1.86 -12.11 -3.51
CA ALA A 137 1.65 -13.37 -2.73
C ALA A 137 2.62 -14.52 -3.06
N PHE A 138 3.35 -15.03 -2.07
CA PHE A 138 4.38 -16.07 -2.22
C PHE A 138 3.82 -17.40 -2.74
N LYS A 139 4.25 -17.76 -3.95
CA LYS A 139 3.84 -18.97 -4.68
C LYS A 139 5.02 -19.51 -5.47
N ASP A 140 5.83 -20.36 -4.84
CA ASP A 140 6.94 -21.04 -5.48
C ASP A 140 6.57 -22.44 -5.99
N HIS A 141 7.58 -23.18 -6.45
CA HIS A 141 7.45 -24.57 -6.90
C HIS A 141 6.98 -25.54 -5.80
N ARG A 142 6.96 -25.12 -4.52
CA ARG A 142 6.46 -25.91 -3.39
C ARG A 142 5.00 -25.61 -3.08
N TYR A 143 4.37 -24.61 -3.70
CA TYR A 143 2.94 -24.33 -3.54
C TYR A 143 2.09 -25.58 -3.87
N PRO A 144 1.07 -25.94 -3.06
CA PRO A 144 0.52 -25.21 -1.91
C PRO A 144 1.14 -25.58 -0.55
N ARG A 145 2.27 -26.31 -0.47
CA ARG A 145 2.85 -26.78 0.82
C ARG A 145 3.26 -25.66 1.77
N MET A 146 3.54 -24.48 1.23
CA MET A 146 3.92 -23.28 1.98
C MET A 146 2.71 -22.56 2.60
N LEU A 147 1.48 -23.01 2.31
CA LEU A 147 0.28 -22.51 2.95
C LEU A 147 0.07 -23.16 4.32
N TRP A 148 -0.51 -22.38 5.23
CA TRP A 148 -1.04 -22.86 6.51
C TRP A 148 -2.36 -23.61 6.34
N SER A 149 -2.32 -24.78 5.70
CA SER A 149 -3.52 -25.51 5.26
C SER A 149 -4.42 -26.04 6.39
N LYS A 150 -3.94 -26.10 7.62
CA LYS A 150 -4.68 -26.54 8.82
C LYS A 150 -4.93 -25.39 9.81
N GLY A 151 -4.83 -24.15 9.33
CA GLY A 151 -4.74 -22.96 10.17
C GLY A 151 -3.30 -22.68 10.61
N VAL A 152 -3.12 -21.49 11.15
CA VAL A 152 -1.84 -20.96 11.66
C VAL A 152 -1.78 -21.26 13.15
N TYR A 153 -0.94 -22.22 13.54
CA TYR A 153 -0.68 -22.44 14.96
C TYR A 153 0.37 -21.46 15.46
N TYR A 154 0.21 -20.95 16.69
CA TYR A 154 1.18 -20.07 17.31
C TYR A 154 1.27 -20.28 18.82
N TYR A 155 2.31 -19.77 19.46
CA TYR A 155 2.35 -19.64 20.92
C TYR A 155 3.22 -18.45 21.31
N PHE A 156 3.02 -17.95 22.52
CA PHE A 156 3.82 -16.86 23.06
C PHE A 156 5.01 -17.38 23.85
N HIS A 157 6.20 -16.95 23.48
CA HIS A 157 7.40 -17.18 24.27
C HIS A 157 7.33 -16.43 25.62
N TYR A 158 8.10 -16.86 26.62
CA TYR A 158 8.00 -16.33 27.99
C TYR A 158 8.30 -14.82 28.09
N ASN A 159 9.06 -14.26 27.14
CA ASN A 159 9.41 -12.84 27.09
C ASN A 159 8.41 -11.97 26.32
N ALA A 160 7.35 -12.55 25.72
CA ALA A 160 6.30 -11.77 25.09
C ALA A 160 5.50 -11.00 26.16
N THR A 161 5.53 -9.66 26.10
CA THR A 161 4.83 -8.80 27.06
C THR A 161 3.31 -8.86 26.84
N PRO A 162 2.49 -8.41 27.82
CA PRO A 162 1.05 -8.30 27.63
C PRO A 162 0.64 -7.52 26.38
N GLU A 163 1.36 -6.45 26.04
CA GLU A 163 1.13 -5.64 24.84
C GLU A 163 1.39 -6.44 23.57
N VAL A 164 2.52 -7.17 23.48
CA VAL A 164 2.84 -8.04 22.35
C VAL A 164 1.76 -9.12 22.16
N LYS A 165 1.33 -9.75 23.26
CA LYS A 165 0.24 -10.73 23.23
C LYS A 165 -1.07 -10.12 22.73
N SER A 166 -1.40 -8.92 23.19
CA SER A 166 -2.59 -8.17 22.78
C SER A 166 -2.57 -7.88 21.27
N VAL A 167 -1.52 -7.21 20.78
CA VAL A 167 -1.47 -6.75 19.40
C VAL A 167 -1.36 -7.89 18.40
N PHE A 168 -0.63 -8.97 18.72
CA PHE A 168 -0.60 -10.16 17.87
C PHE A 168 -1.98 -10.79 17.76
N THR A 169 -2.66 -10.99 18.89
CA THR A 169 -4.00 -11.59 18.91
C THR A 169 -5.01 -10.73 18.13
N LYS A 170 -4.93 -9.41 18.27
CA LYS A 170 -5.79 -8.46 17.54
C LYS A 170 -5.46 -8.46 16.04
N GLY A 171 -4.18 -8.47 15.66
CA GLY A 171 -3.74 -8.57 14.26
C GLY A 171 -4.20 -9.88 13.61
N ALA A 172 -4.07 -11.01 14.31
CA ALA A 172 -4.57 -12.31 13.85
C ALA A 172 -6.09 -12.26 13.63
N ARG A 173 -6.84 -11.63 14.54
CA ARG A 173 -8.30 -11.45 14.40
C ARG A 173 -8.67 -10.61 13.18
N LEU A 174 -7.90 -9.60 12.80
CA LEU A 174 -8.16 -8.82 11.59
C LEU A 174 -8.10 -9.70 10.33
N TRP A 175 -7.12 -10.60 10.26
CA TRP A 175 -7.03 -11.58 9.16
C TRP A 175 -8.14 -12.64 9.24
N MET A 176 -8.41 -13.21 10.41
CA MET A 176 -9.45 -14.24 10.58
C MET A 176 -10.85 -13.73 10.23
N LYS A 177 -11.12 -12.46 10.54
CA LYS A 177 -12.44 -11.83 10.38
C LYS A 177 -12.95 -11.94 8.95
N ASP A 178 -12.11 -11.59 7.97
CA ASP A 178 -12.48 -11.43 6.57
C ASP A 178 -11.73 -12.43 5.65
N THR A 179 -11.25 -13.55 6.19
CA THR A 179 -10.65 -14.66 5.43
C THR A 179 -11.14 -16.01 5.93
N CYS A 180 -10.79 -17.10 5.25
CA CYS A 180 -11.01 -18.46 5.74
C CYS A 180 -9.87 -19.00 6.63
N ILE A 181 -8.85 -18.20 6.93
CA ILE A 181 -7.69 -18.64 7.71
C ILE A 181 -8.00 -18.55 9.19
N ASP A 182 -7.75 -19.63 9.93
CA ASP A 182 -7.86 -19.69 11.39
C ASP A 182 -6.50 -19.59 12.07
N PHE A 183 -6.46 -18.98 13.25
CA PHE A 183 -5.29 -18.94 14.13
C PHE A 183 -5.58 -19.67 15.43
N PHE A 184 -4.67 -20.53 15.87
CA PHE A 184 -4.83 -21.38 17.04
C PHE A 184 -3.61 -21.30 17.96
N GLU A 185 -3.83 -21.02 19.24
CA GLU A 185 -2.75 -21.06 20.22
C GLU A 185 -2.42 -22.53 20.58
N SER A 186 -1.19 -22.97 20.31
CA SER A 186 -0.68 -24.29 20.64
C SER A 186 0.84 -24.31 20.66
N ASN A 187 1.42 -24.68 21.80
CA ASN A 187 2.87 -24.88 21.96
C ASN A 187 3.35 -26.28 21.50
N SER A 188 2.42 -27.19 21.16
CA SER A 188 2.72 -28.58 20.80
C SER A 188 2.49 -28.89 19.31
N ALA A 189 1.83 -27.99 18.57
CA ALA A 189 1.64 -28.15 17.13
C ALA A 189 3.00 -28.21 16.40
N PRO A 190 3.21 -29.15 15.47
CA PRO A 190 4.53 -29.36 14.84
C PRO A 190 4.96 -28.18 13.98
N ASP A 191 4.04 -27.65 13.15
CA ASP A 191 4.23 -26.42 12.41
C ASP A 191 3.58 -25.28 13.21
N ARG A 192 4.36 -24.33 13.72
CA ARG A 192 3.83 -23.24 14.56
C ARG A 192 4.72 -21.99 14.52
N ILE A 193 4.11 -20.84 14.83
CA ILE A 193 4.82 -19.56 15.01
C ILE A 193 5.13 -19.36 16.48
N ARG A 194 6.40 -19.12 16.82
CA ARG A 194 6.80 -18.62 18.14
C ARG A 194 6.80 -17.10 18.11
N VAL A 195 5.88 -16.49 18.86
CA VAL A 195 5.75 -15.03 18.97
C VAL A 195 6.51 -14.56 20.19
N PHE A 196 7.44 -13.63 20.01
CA PHE A 196 8.35 -13.21 21.07
C PHE A 196 8.82 -11.77 20.89
N LYS A 197 9.41 -11.20 21.94
CA LYS A 197 9.92 -9.83 21.95
C LYS A 197 11.43 -9.83 21.74
N GLU A 198 11.87 -9.61 20.52
CA GLU A 198 13.28 -9.45 20.15
C GLU A 198 13.57 -8.02 19.68
N ASP A 199 14.79 -7.75 19.21
CA ASP A 199 15.09 -6.53 18.48
C ASP A 199 14.27 -6.49 17.17
N GLY A 200 13.55 -5.38 16.97
CA GLY A 200 12.77 -5.07 15.77
C GLY A 200 11.48 -5.86 15.53
N CYS A 201 10.81 -5.54 14.42
CA CYS A 201 9.59 -6.18 13.92
C CYS A 201 9.97 -6.98 12.68
N TRP A 202 9.74 -8.29 12.67
CA TRP A 202 10.07 -9.10 11.49
C TRP A 202 9.40 -10.48 11.52
N SER A 203 9.30 -11.08 10.34
CA SER A 203 8.80 -12.44 10.16
C SER A 203 9.45 -13.17 8.97
N TYR A 204 9.18 -14.46 8.88
CA TYR A 204 9.42 -15.26 7.67
C TYR A 204 8.22 -15.14 6.73
N VAL A 205 8.44 -15.40 5.43
CA VAL A 205 7.34 -15.42 4.45
C VAL A 205 6.78 -16.83 4.24
N GLY A 206 5.51 -17.01 4.58
CA GLY A 206 4.77 -18.27 4.47
C GLY A 206 5.14 -19.32 5.53
N LYS A 207 4.56 -20.53 5.38
CA LYS A 207 4.84 -21.68 6.26
C LYS A 207 6.14 -22.38 5.83
N LEU A 208 7.12 -22.40 6.72
CA LEU A 208 8.41 -23.08 6.48
C LEU A 208 8.38 -24.57 6.83
N GLY A 209 7.52 -24.94 7.79
CA GLY A 209 7.53 -26.24 8.47
C GLY A 209 8.33 -26.18 9.77
N GLY A 210 7.86 -26.88 10.80
CA GLY A 210 8.44 -26.78 12.15
C GLY A 210 8.07 -25.48 12.89
N GLU A 211 8.82 -25.17 13.94
CA GLU A 211 8.71 -23.88 14.65
C GLU A 211 9.43 -22.77 13.85
N GLN A 212 8.74 -21.66 13.61
CA GLN A 212 9.31 -20.44 12.99
C GLN A 212 9.04 -19.21 13.85
N ASP A 213 9.96 -18.26 13.83
CA ASP A 213 9.92 -17.08 14.70
C ASP A 213 9.17 -15.89 14.06
N LEU A 214 8.51 -15.09 14.90
CA LEU A 214 7.97 -13.76 14.56
C LEU A 214 8.26 -12.81 15.72
N SER A 215 9.02 -11.75 15.44
CA SER A 215 9.39 -10.75 16.45
C SER A 215 8.43 -9.56 16.44
N LEU A 216 7.98 -9.18 17.63
CA LEU A 216 7.37 -7.89 17.90
C LEU A 216 8.15 -7.22 19.03
N GLY A 217 9.21 -6.52 18.65
CA GLY A 217 10.12 -5.79 19.52
C GLY A 217 9.57 -4.46 20.07
N ASP A 218 10.46 -3.71 20.73
CA ASP A 218 10.16 -2.35 21.18
C ASP A 218 9.80 -1.44 20.00
N GLY A 219 8.61 -0.84 20.03
CA GLY A 219 8.06 0.00 18.95
C GLY A 219 7.08 -0.74 18.04
N CYS A 220 7.02 -2.07 18.11
CA CYS A 220 6.16 -2.90 17.28
C CYS A 220 4.78 -3.14 17.89
N GLU A 221 4.49 -2.59 19.08
CA GLU A 221 3.28 -2.82 19.88
C GLU A 221 2.04 -2.10 19.33
N SER A 222 1.75 -2.37 18.07
CA SER A 222 0.74 -1.73 17.22
C SER A 222 -0.03 -2.81 16.48
N VAL A 223 -1.37 -2.76 16.48
CA VAL A 223 -2.18 -3.80 15.81
C VAL A 223 -1.87 -3.85 14.31
N GLY A 224 -1.66 -2.70 13.66
CA GLY A 224 -1.27 -2.63 12.25
C GLY A 224 0.11 -3.27 11.98
N THR A 225 1.07 -3.04 12.87
CA THR A 225 2.41 -3.64 12.77
C THR A 225 2.34 -5.16 12.95
N ALA A 226 1.62 -5.65 13.96
CA ALA A 226 1.41 -7.08 14.14
C ALA A 226 0.68 -7.71 12.95
N ALA A 227 -0.33 -7.03 12.39
CA ALA A 227 -1.04 -7.49 11.19
C ALA A 227 -0.12 -7.56 9.96
N HIS A 228 0.82 -6.62 9.81
CA HIS A 228 1.84 -6.64 8.76
C HIS A 228 2.75 -7.87 8.89
N GLU A 229 3.34 -8.12 10.07
CA GLU A 229 4.21 -9.28 10.30
C GLU A 229 3.48 -10.61 10.14
N ILE A 230 2.21 -10.67 10.57
CA ILE A 230 1.35 -11.82 10.29
C ILE A 230 1.11 -11.97 8.79
N GLY A 231 0.96 -10.86 8.06
CA GLY A 231 0.88 -10.80 6.60
C GLY A 231 2.06 -11.50 5.92
N HIS A 232 3.28 -11.27 6.39
CA HIS A 232 4.46 -12.04 5.97
C HIS A 232 4.31 -13.52 6.30
N ALA A 233 3.99 -13.88 7.54
CA ALA A 233 3.87 -15.27 7.97
C ALA A 233 2.83 -16.07 7.17
N ILE A 234 1.76 -15.41 6.68
CA ILE A 234 0.72 -16.01 5.82
C ILE A 234 1.01 -15.84 4.31
N GLY A 235 2.19 -15.37 3.95
CA GLY A 235 2.73 -15.50 2.60
C GLY A 235 2.75 -14.23 1.76
N PHE A 236 2.69 -13.02 2.33
CA PHE A 236 2.90 -11.80 1.55
C PHE A 236 4.35 -11.32 1.57
N PHE A 237 4.84 -10.92 0.40
CA PHE A 237 5.94 -9.97 0.28
C PHE A 237 5.40 -8.54 0.21
N HIS A 238 6.31 -7.57 0.21
CA HIS A 238 5.94 -6.18 0.08
C HIS A 238 5.35 -5.78 -1.27
N THR A 239 4.42 -4.83 -1.25
CA THR A 239 3.74 -4.31 -2.44
C THR A 239 4.68 -3.52 -3.35
N GLN A 240 5.61 -2.71 -2.81
CA GLN A 240 6.60 -1.98 -3.62
C GLN A 240 7.60 -2.87 -4.36
N SER A 241 7.61 -4.16 -4.03
CA SER A 241 8.46 -5.16 -4.67
C SER A 241 7.78 -5.87 -5.85
N ARG A 242 6.51 -5.58 -6.14
CA ARG A 242 5.83 -6.09 -7.34
C ARG A 242 6.55 -5.67 -8.64
N HIS A 243 6.31 -6.40 -9.73
CA HIS A 243 6.89 -6.18 -11.05
C HIS A 243 6.38 -4.92 -11.68
N ASP A 244 5.07 -4.82 -11.60
CA ASP A 244 4.25 -3.77 -12.14
C ASP A 244 4.34 -2.54 -11.24
N ARG A 245 5.11 -2.55 -10.14
CA ARG A 245 5.30 -1.36 -9.29
C ARG A 245 5.75 -0.14 -10.10
N ASP A 246 6.57 -0.33 -11.13
CA ASP A 246 7.01 0.75 -12.02
C ASP A 246 5.91 1.28 -12.97
N ASP A 247 4.69 0.73 -12.95
CA ASP A 247 3.47 1.27 -13.59
C ASP A 247 2.73 2.25 -12.68
N PHE A 248 3.01 2.22 -11.37
CA PHE A 248 2.26 2.95 -10.35
C PHE A 248 3.14 3.92 -9.55
N ILE A 249 4.38 3.53 -9.27
CA ILE A 249 5.37 4.34 -8.57
C ILE A 249 6.65 4.44 -9.39
N THR A 250 7.35 5.55 -9.22
CA THR A 250 8.72 5.74 -9.67
C THR A 250 9.66 5.67 -8.46
N PHE A 251 10.57 4.72 -8.49
CA PHE A 251 11.62 4.60 -7.48
C PHE A 251 12.80 5.52 -7.84
N ASN A 252 13.21 6.37 -6.90
CA ASN A 252 14.32 7.29 -7.07
C ASN A 252 15.54 6.84 -6.25
N ALA A 253 16.41 6.06 -6.88
CA ALA A 253 17.64 5.56 -6.28
C ALA A 253 18.56 6.67 -5.72
N HIS A 254 18.50 7.91 -6.27
CA HIS A 254 19.32 9.02 -5.79
C HIS A 254 18.95 9.50 -4.37
N ASN A 255 17.71 9.23 -3.94
CA ASN A 255 17.25 9.61 -2.60
C ASN A 255 17.50 8.50 -1.57
N VAL A 256 17.97 7.31 -1.97
CA VAL A 256 18.13 6.15 -1.09
C VAL A 256 19.53 6.08 -0.48
N LYS A 257 19.62 5.64 0.78
CA LYS A 257 20.90 5.30 1.41
C LYS A 257 21.62 4.21 0.58
N PRO A 258 22.91 4.38 0.22
CA PRO A 258 23.60 3.39 -0.63
C PRO A 258 23.66 1.96 -0.08
N SER A 259 23.54 1.76 1.24
CA SER A 259 23.48 0.44 1.88
C SER A 259 22.09 -0.23 1.78
N TRP A 260 21.06 0.50 1.37
CA TRP A 260 19.67 0.05 1.31
C TRP A 260 19.17 -0.20 -0.12
N LEU A 261 19.98 0.01 -1.15
CA LEU A 261 19.52 -0.11 -2.54
C LEU A 261 18.98 -1.51 -2.89
N ASP A 262 19.59 -2.56 -2.33
CA ASP A 262 19.16 -3.94 -2.55
C ASP A 262 17.77 -4.26 -1.95
N GLN A 263 17.32 -3.45 -0.98
CA GLN A 263 16.02 -3.57 -0.32
C GLN A 263 14.85 -3.19 -1.25
N PHE A 264 15.12 -2.56 -2.40
CA PHE A 264 14.11 -2.16 -3.39
C PHE A 264 14.07 -3.05 -4.63
N THR A 265 14.77 -4.19 -4.57
CA THR A 265 14.74 -5.22 -5.61
C THR A 265 13.31 -5.75 -5.76
N LYS A 266 12.81 -5.79 -7.01
CA LYS A 266 11.49 -6.36 -7.32
C LYS A 266 11.52 -7.90 -7.17
N GLN A 267 10.40 -8.57 -6.87
CA GLN A 267 10.25 -10.04 -6.67
C GLN A 267 10.39 -10.87 -7.97
N THR A 268 9.80 -12.07 -8.10
CA THR A 268 9.82 -12.88 -9.34
C THR A 268 8.47 -13.57 -9.58
N ARG A 269 8.11 -13.95 -10.82
CA ARG A 269 6.85 -14.68 -11.16
C ARG A 269 6.90 -16.14 -10.78
N ALA A 270 8.10 -16.72 -10.71
CA ALA A 270 8.29 -18.13 -10.38
C ALA A 270 7.92 -18.42 -8.93
N THR A 271 7.95 -17.38 -8.09
CA THR A 271 7.76 -17.47 -6.64
C THR A 271 6.63 -16.58 -6.13
N ASN A 272 5.84 -15.95 -7.00
CA ASN A 272 4.89 -14.95 -6.55
C ASN A 272 3.67 -14.73 -7.49
N GLU A 273 2.45 -14.48 -6.94
CA GLU A 273 1.16 -14.24 -7.62
C GLU A 273 0.37 -12.96 -7.17
N ASN A 274 -0.23 -12.21 -8.12
CA ASN A 274 -1.07 -11.01 -7.91
C ASN A 274 -2.54 -11.25 -8.26
N TYR A 275 -2.87 -12.37 -8.91
CA TYR A 275 -4.22 -12.79 -9.30
C TYR A 275 -4.99 -11.80 -10.19
N GLY A 276 -4.27 -10.99 -10.98
CA GLY A 276 -4.88 -9.92 -11.79
C GLY A 276 -5.39 -8.73 -10.99
N ILE A 277 -5.08 -8.66 -9.69
CA ILE A 277 -5.42 -7.55 -8.81
C ILE A 277 -4.41 -6.43 -9.04
N THR A 278 -4.91 -5.22 -9.25
CA THR A 278 -4.08 -4.02 -9.49
C THR A 278 -3.29 -3.62 -8.24
N TYR A 279 -2.48 -2.57 -8.36
CA TYR A 279 -1.64 -2.06 -7.28
C TYR A 279 -2.45 -1.21 -6.30
N ASP A 280 -2.26 -1.44 -5.00
CA ASP A 280 -2.83 -0.60 -3.94
C ASP A 280 -1.73 0.22 -3.25
N TYR A 281 -1.83 1.55 -3.35
CA TYR A 281 -0.91 2.48 -2.69
C TYR A 281 -1.06 2.43 -1.16
N GLY A 282 -2.26 2.16 -0.66
CA GLY A 282 -2.56 2.05 0.77
C GLY A 282 -2.47 0.64 1.31
N SER A 283 -1.73 -0.22 0.62
CA SER A 283 -1.48 -1.58 1.07
C SER A 283 -0.75 -1.58 2.41
N ILE A 284 -1.16 -2.47 3.33
CA ILE A 284 -0.47 -2.67 4.62
C ILE A 284 0.95 -3.19 4.43
N MET A 285 1.20 -3.86 3.31
CA MET A 285 2.51 -4.39 2.91
C MET A 285 3.30 -3.38 2.05
N HIS A 286 2.89 -2.12 1.96
CA HIS A 286 3.62 -1.10 1.20
C HIS A 286 4.45 -0.21 2.12
N TYR A 287 5.72 -0.03 1.79
CA TYR A 287 6.60 0.95 2.45
C TYR A 287 6.09 2.39 2.39
N GLY A 288 6.53 3.22 3.34
CA GLY A 288 6.33 4.67 3.30
C GLY A 288 7.09 5.36 2.16
N ALA A 289 6.60 6.52 1.72
CA ALA A 289 7.20 7.25 0.59
C ALA A 289 8.68 7.59 0.80
N ASN A 290 9.14 7.77 2.04
CA ASN A 290 10.54 8.09 2.35
C ASN A 290 11.29 6.94 3.02
N SER A 291 10.78 5.70 2.98
CA SER A 291 11.52 4.55 3.52
C SER A 291 12.94 4.51 2.93
N ALA A 292 13.93 4.33 3.81
CA ALA A 292 15.37 4.35 3.51
C ALA A 292 15.93 5.63 2.87
N THR A 293 15.28 6.79 3.04
CA THR A 293 15.78 8.06 2.51
C THR A 293 17.12 8.47 3.13
N GLY A 294 18.08 8.88 2.29
CA GLY A 294 19.37 9.44 2.71
C GLY A 294 19.39 10.97 2.75
N ASN A 295 18.36 11.63 2.23
CA ASN A 295 18.32 13.08 2.05
C ASN A 295 16.98 13.73 2.44
N GLY A 296 16.09 12.97 3.09
CA GLY A 296 14.78 13.44 3.54
C GLY A 296 13.73 13.58 2.42
N ARG A 297 14.08 13.31 1.15
CA ARG A 297 13.13 13.33 0.03
C ARG A 297 12.52 11.94 -0.21
N PRO A 298 11.33 11.85 -0.84
CA PRO A 298 10.69 10.56 -1.14
C PRO A 298 11.59 9.66 -2.00
N THR A 299 11.71 8.40 -1.60
CA THR A 299 12.42 7.35 -2.33
C THR A 299 11.50 6.64 -3.32
N MET A 300 10.20 6.60 -3.02
CA MET A 300 9.15 6.08 -3.87
C MET A 300 8.12 7.19 -4.13
N VAL A 301 7.86 7.46 -5.40
CA VAL A 301 7.01 8.55 -5.84
C VAL A 301 5.83 7.99 -6.64
N PRO A 302 4.58 8.09 -6.15
CA PRO A 302 3.42 7.62 -6.90
C PRO A 302 3.17 8.49 -8.13
N ASN A 303 2.64 7.88 -9.19
CA ASN A 303 2.35 8.57 -10.45
C ASN A 303 1.23 9.61 -10.30
N ASP A 304 0.31 9.39 -9.35
CA ASP A 304 -0.55 10.45 -8.82
C ASP A 304 0.03 10.95 -7.47
N PRO A 305 0.56 12.17 -7.41
CA PRO A 305 1.25 12.70 -6.24
C PRO A 305 0.37 12.80 -5.00
N LYS A 306 -0.96 12.75 -5.12
CA LYS A 306 -1.88 12.76 -3.97
C LYS A 306 -1.84 11.46 -3.15
N TYR A 307 -1.18 10.41 -3.64
CA TYR A 307 -0.99 9.17 -2.90
C TYR A 307 0.27 9.15 -2.02
N VAL A 308 1.10 10.21 -2.00
CA VAL A 308 2.38 10.19 -1.28
C VAL A 308 2.19 9.80 0.19
N GLU A 309 1.24 10.41 0.90
CA GLU A 309 0.92 10.08 2.29
C GLU A 309 0.15 8.77 2.49
N THR A 310 -0.37 8.19 1.41
CA THR A 310 -1.09 6.91 1.47
C THR A 310 -0.12 5.72 1.56
N LEU A 311 1.09 5.87 1.02
CA LEU A 311 2.17 4.88 1.11
C LEU A 311 2.62 4.70 2.57
N GLY A 312 2.75 3.46 3.06
CA GLY A 312 3.12 3.17 4.46
C GLY A 312 1.92 2.88 5.39
N SER A 313 0.75 2.63 4.82
CA SER A 313 -0.53 2.41 5.53
C SER A 313 -0.43 1.32 6.61
N PRO A 314 -1.00 1.54 7.82
CA PRO A 314 -1.10 0.50 8.85
C PRO A 314 -2.42 -0.29 8.78
N ILE A 315 -3.21 -0.14 7.71
CA ILE A 315 -4.56 -0.69 7.56
C ILE A 315 -4.57 -1.74 6.44
N ILE A 316 -5.12 -2.93 6.71
CA ILE A 316 -5.30 -3.98 5.69
C ILE A 316 -6.25 -3.45 4.62
N SER A 317 -5.75 -3.35 3.39
CA SER A 317 -6.56 -2.89 2.27
C SER A 317 -7.55 -3.96 1.80
N PHE A 318 -8.58 -3.54 1.08
CA PHE A 318 -9.52 -4.46 0.46
C PHE A 318 -8.85 -5.40 -0.57
N TYR A 319 -7.84 -4.91 -1.29
CA TYR A 319 -7.10 -5.72 -2.26
C TYR A 319 -6.23 -6.78 -1.59
N GLU A 320 -5.72 -6.55 -0.39
CA GLU A 320 -5.02 -7.60 0.36
C GLU A 320 -5.98 -8.70 0.81
N LEU A 321 -7.17 -8.33 1.30
CA LEU A 321 -8.18 -9.32 1.66
C LEU A 321 -8.57 -10.16 0.43
N LEU A 322 -8.82 -9.51 -0.72
CA LEU A 322 -9.14 -10.22 -1.96
C LEU A 322 -7.98 -11.13 -2.41
N MET A 323 -6.76 -10.64 -2.34
CA MET A 323 -5.56 -11.38 -2.73
C MET A 323 -5.34 -12.60 -1.85
N LEU A 324 -5.45 -12.44 -0.53
CA LEU A 324 -5.24 -13.52 0.44
C LEU A 324 -6.34 -14.58 0.33
N ASN A 325 -7.61 -14.16 0.21
CA ASN A 325 -8.73 -15.07 0.01
C ASN A 325 -8.58 -15.85 -1.31
N THR A 326 -8.03 -15.23 -2.35
CA THR A 326 -7.75 -15.94 -3.61
C THR A 326 -6.55 -16.88 -3.44
N HIS A 327 -5.51 -16.45 -2.71
CA HIS A 327 -4.28 -17.21 -2.49
C HIS A 327 -4.49 -18.50 -1.71
N TYR A 328 -5.33 -18.45 -0.67
CA TYR A 328 -5.72 -19.60 0.14
C TYR A 328 -6.94 -20.36 -0.41
N GLY A 329 -7.49 -19.94 -1.56
CA GLY A 329 -8.65 -20.56 -2.17
C GLY A 329 -9.97 -20.36 -1.41
N CYS A 330 -10.02 -19.43 -0.44
CA CYS A 330 -11.21 -19.10 0.33
C CYS A 330 -12.39 -18.65 -0.54
N THR A 331 -12.13 -18.03 -1.69
CA THR A 331 -13.18 -17.60 -2.65
C THR A 331 -13.96 -18.77 -3.23
N LYS A 332 -13.44 -20.00 -3.15
CA LYS A 332 -14.11 -21.23 -3.61
C LYS A 332 -15.13 -21.76 -2.60
N ASN A 333 -15.11 -21.29 -1.36
CA ASN A 333 -16.04 -21.74 -0.31
C ASN A 333 -17.49 -21.32 -0.61
N CYS A 334 -17.67 -20.30 -1.44
CA CYS A 334 -18.97 -19.70 -1.72
C CYS A 334 -19.40 -19.94 -3.17
N PRO A 335 -20.42 -20.80 -3.41
CA PRO A 335 -20.93 -21.05 -4.76
C PRO A 335 -21.58 -19.79 -5.35
N PRO A 336 -21.20 -19.35 -6.56
CA PRO A 336 -21.71 -18.10 -7.14
C PRO A 336 -23.24 -18.02 -7.25
N ALA A 337 -23.92 -19.16 -7.46
CA ALA A 337 -25.36 -19.23 -7.65
C ALA A 337 -26.17 -18.96 -6.38
N THR A 338 -25.62 -19.28 -5.19
CA THR A 338 -26.33 -19.17 -3.90
C THR A 338 -25.80 -18.06 -3.01
N SER A 339 -24.68 -17.45 -3.41
CA SER A 339 -23.99 -16.46 -2.61
C SER A 339 -24.55 -15.05 -2.82
N ALA A 340 -24.27 -14.18 -1.85
CA ALA A 340 -24.62 -12.78 -1.92
C ALA A 340 -24.10 -12.10 -3.20
N GLN A 341 -24.96 -11.31 -3.83
CA GLN A 341 -24.63 -10.52 -5.01
C GLN A 341 -24.04 -9.18 -4.58
N CYS A 342 -22.75 -9.20 -4.28
CA CYS A 342 -22.02 -8.05 -3.74
C CYS A 342 -22.01 -6.85 -4.68
N LYS A 343 -22.17 -5.66 -4.11
CA LYS A 343 -22.11 -4.37 -4.79
C LYS A 343 -20.75 -3.73 -4.59
N MET A 344 -20.50 -2.66 -5.36
CA MET A 344 -19.30 -1.83 -5.27
C MET A 344 -17.97 -2.58 -5.41
N GLY A 345 -17.99 -3.77 -6.03
CA GLY A 345 -16.80 -4.61 -6.20
C GLY A 345 -16.44 -5.47 -4.99
N GLY A 346 -17.33 -5.58 -3.99
CA GLY A 346 -17.20 -6.57 -2.90
C GLY A 346 -17.25 -8.02 -3.39
N PHE A 347 -16.91 -8.96 -2.52
CA PHE A 347 -16.98 -10.41 -2.81
C PHE A 347 -17.62 -11.19 -1.66
N PRO A 348 -18.23 -12.37 -1.91
CA PRO A 348 -18.87 -13.17 -0.87
C PRO A 348 -17.91 -13.52 0.26
N HIS A 349 -18.39 -13.40 1.50
CA HIS A 349 -17.59 -13.67 2.68
C HIS A 349 -17.35 -15.18 2.83
N PRO A 350 -16.09 -15.65 2.94
CA PRO A 350 -15.75 -17.08 2.82
C PRO A 350 -16.23 -17.95 3.99
N ARG A 351 -16.63 -17.34 5.10
CA ARG A 351 -17.24 -18.00 6.27
C ARG A 351 -18.76 -17.84 6.35
N ASP A 352 -19.34 -17.00 5.49
CA ASP A 352 -20.77 -16.69 5.47
C ASP A 352 -21.14 -16.16 4.10
N CYS A 353 -21.45 -17.07 3.18
CA CYS A 353 -21.71 -16.73 1.78
C CYS A 353 -22.98 -15.88 1.59
N SER A 354 -23.77 -15.66 2.65
CA SER A 354 -24.94 -14.81 2.61
C SER A 354 -24.60 -13.32 2.69
N ARG A 355 -23.37 -12.94 3.05
CA ARG A 355 -22.92 -11.55 3.12
C ARG A 355 -21.60 -11.32 2.36
N CYS A 356 -21.23 -10.06 2.22
CA CYS A 356 -20.06 -9.64 1.46
C CYS A 356 -18.95 -9.09 2.35
N ILE A 357 -17.71 -9.23 1.88
CA ILE A 357 -16.58 -8.39 2.28
C ILE A 357 -16.62 -7.15 1.40
N CYS A 358 -16.55 -5.97 2.02
CA CYS A 358 -16.79 -4.69 1.36
C CYS A 358 -15.52 -3.86 1.25
N PRO A 359 -15.35 -3.09 0.16
CA PRO A 359 -14.33 -2.05 0.10
C PRO A 359 -14.44 -1.04 1.24
N SER A 360 -13.31 -0.43 1.62
CA SER A 360 -13.27 0.61 2.65
C SER A 360 -14.32 1.70 2.37
N GLY A 361 -15.07 2.09 3.41
CA GLY A 361 -16.15 3.06 3.29
C GLY A 361 -17.49 2.50 2.81
N TYR A 362 -17.61 1.19 2.55
CA TYR A 362 -18.87 0.52 2.24
C TYR A 362 -19.14 -0.61 3.24
N GLY A 363 -20.42 -0.89 3.50
CA GLY A 363 -20.88 -1.88 4.46
C GLY A 363 -22.28 -2.38 4.16
N GLY A 364 -22.92 -2.97 5.17
CA GLY A 364 -24.16 -3.74 4.99
C GLY A 364 -23.91 -5.11 4.38
N LYS A 365 -24.97 -5.91 4.27
CA LYS A 365 -24.89 -7.30 3.80
C LYS A 365 -24.32 -7.41 2.37
N LEU A 366 -24.60 -6.42 1.52
CA LEU A 366 -24.25 -6.43 0.09
C LEU A 366 -23.27 -5.33 -0.33
N CYS A 367 -22.67 -4.58 0.61
CA CYS A 367 -21.77 -3.45 0.31
C CYS A 367 -22.47 -2.24 -0.36
N ASP A 368 -23.75 -2.05 -0.08
CA ASP A 368 -24.61 -0.98 -0.62
C ASP A 368 -25.04 0.04 0.44
N GLN A 369 -24.45 -0.02 1.64
CA GLN A 369 -24.75 0.86 2.77
C GLN A 369 -23.49 1.50 3.32
N LYS A 370 -23.65 2.64 4.01
CA LYS A 370 -22.58 3.22 4.81
C LYS A 370 -22.24 2.23 5.93
N PRO A 371 -20.95 2.00 6.26
CA PRO A 371 -20.57 1.21 7.41
C PRO A 371 -21.26 1.69 8.70
N ALA A 372 -21.57 0.73 9.58
CA ALA A 372 -22.07 0.99 10.92
C ALA A 372 -21.02 1.70 11.79
N GLY A 373 -21.48 2.31 12.88
CA GLY A 373 -20.63 3.14 13.75
C GLY A 373 -20.88 4.64 13.52
N CYS A 374 -19.91 5.47 13.90
CA CYS A 374 -20.00 6.92 13.76
C CYS A 374 -19.98 7.39 12.30
N GLY A 375 -20.37 8.64 12.12
CA GLY A 375 -20.45 9.36 10.86
C GLY A 375 -21.80 9.28 10.16
N THR A 376 -21.96 10.13 9.14
CA THR A 376 -23.26 10.56 8.61
C THR A 376 -23.28 10.53 7.08
N VAL A 377 -24.47 10.40 6.49
CA VAL A 377 -24.67 10.62 5.05
C VAL A 377 -25.05 12.08 4.80
N TYR A 378 -24.20 12.79 4.05
CA TYR A 378 -24.40 14.15 3.62
C TYR A 378 -24.90 14.22 2.16
N GLN A 379 -25.69 15.24 1.88
CA GLN A 379 -26.22 15.52 0.54
C GLN A 379 -25.50 16.74 -0.05
N ALA A 380 -24.82 16.52 -1.17
CA ALA A 380 -24.18 17.58 -1.94
C ALA A 380 -25.24 18.46 -2.63
N SER A 381 -24.94 19.75 -2.74
CA SER A 381 -25.66 20.75 -3.54
C SER A 381 -24.66 21.55 -4.36
N THR A 382 -25.11 22.38 -5.30
CA THR A 382 -24.25 23.31 -6.04
C THR A 382 -23.55 24.32 -5.11
N GLU A 383 -24.23 24.73 -4.03
CA GLU A 383 -23.64 25.57 -2.99
C GLU A 383 -22.64 24.78 -2.12
N PRO A 384 -21.45 25.34 -1.83
CA PRO A 384 -20.48 24.74 -0.91
C PRO A 384 -21.06 24.53 0.49
N LYS A 385 -20.93 23.31 0.99
CA LYS A 385 -21.22 22.94 2.38
C LYS A 385 -19.93 22.50 3.06
N THR A 386 -19.87 22.62 4.37
CA THR A 386 -18.73 22.13 5.17
C THR A 386 -19.25 21.20 6.26
N PHE A 387 -18.48 20.15 6.55
CA PHE A 387 -18.64 19.40 7.79
C PHE A 387 -17.31 19.29 8.53
N HIS A 388 -17.41 19.21 9.85
CA HIS A 388 -16.31 19.04 10.78
C HIS A 388 -16.42 17.66 11.41
N ASP A 389 -15.30 16.98 11.57
CA ASP A 389 -15.20 15.74 12.33
C ASP A 389 -13.99 15.78 13.26
N GLU A 390 -14.16 15.33 14.50
CA GLU A 390 -13.11 15.17 15.50
C GLU A 390 -13.15 13.73 16.02
N VAL A 391 -12.04 13.00 15.85
CA VAL A 391 -11.91 11.60 16.27
C VAL A 391 -10.78 11.47 17.27
N GLY A 392 -10.96 10.59 18.25
CA GLY A 392 -10.01 10.34 19.33
C GLY A 392 -10.44 10.98 20.65
N ASN A 393 -9.60 10.88 21.67
CA ASN A 393 -9.94 11.31 23.03
C ASN A 393 -8.86 12.27 23.58
N LYS A 394 -9.26 13.52 23.84
CA LYS A 394 -8.38 14.56 24.42
C LYS A 394 -7.83 14.19 25.80
N ALA A 395 -8.54 13.36 26.56
CA ALA A 395 -8.12 12.92 27.89
C ALA A 395 -7.18 11.70 27.86
N ALA A 396 -7.02 11.02 26.73
CA ALA A 396 -6.18 9.82 26.62
C ALA A 396 -4.66 10.12 26.54
N GLY A 397 -4.28 11.40 26.50
CA GLY A 397 -2.89 11.81 26.32
C GLY A 397 -2.36 11.59 24.90
N GLN A 398 -1.06 11.77 24.72
CA GLN A 398 -0.37 11.67 23.43
C GLN A 398 0.37 10.34 23.23
N ARG A 399 0.08 9.31 24.04
CA ARG A 399 0.61 7.97 23.79
C ARG A 399 -0.28 7.30 22.73
N PRO A 400 0.28 6.83 21.60
CA PRO A 400 -0.51 6.08 20.63
C PRO A 400 -1.18 4.86 21.28
N ARG A 401 -2.47 4.69 21.01
CA ARG A 401 -3.24 3.49 21.39
C ARG A 401 -2.85 2.34 20.47
N GLU A 402 -3.07 1.10 20.90
CA GLU A 402 -2.83 -0.07 20.05
C GLU A 402 -3.85 -0.18 18.89
N ASP A 403 -5.12 0.18 19.15
CA ASP A 403 -6.24 0.14 18.21
C ASP A 403 -6.48 1.49 17.51
N MET A 404 -7.14 1.44 16.35
CA MET A 404 -7.65 2.59 15.62
C MET A 404 -9.17 2.70 15.73
N ASP A 405 -9.64 3.91 15.99
CA ASP A 405 -11.03 4.31 15.84
C ASP A 405 -11.29 4.71 14.39
N PHE A 406 -12.50 4.44 13.88
CA PHE A 406 -12.92 4.78 12.52
C PHE A 406 -14.32 5.40 12.52
N CYS A 407 -14.49 6.51 11.79
CA CYS A 407 -15.81 7.05 11.43
C CYS A 407 -15.99 7.07 9.92
N TYR A 408 -17.23 6.79 9.49
CA TYR A 408 -17.55 6.60 8.08
C TYR A 408 -18.64 7.58 7.68
N TYR A 409 -18.35 8.37 6.65
CA TYR A 409 -19.25 9.36 6.07
C TYR A 409 -19.43 9.11 4.59
N TRP A 410 -20.61 9.43 4.07
CA TRP A 410 -20.87 9.45 2.62
C TRP A 410 -21.30 10.84 2.21
N ILE A 411 -20.71 11.38 1.15
CA ILE A 411 -21.27 12.53 0.45
C ILE A 411 -21.94 12.00 -0.82
N THR A 412 -23.21 12.31 -1.00
CA THR A 412 -24.04 11.76 -2.07
C THR A 412 -24.70 12.86 -2.89
N VAL A 413 -24.88 12.59 -4.19
CA VAL A 413 -25.76 13.40 -5.04
C VAL A 413 -27.16 12.79 -4.99
N LEU A 414 -28.11 13.49 -4.38
CA LEU A 414 -29.52 13.11 -4.39
C LEU A 414 -30.28 14.01 -5.36
N HIS A 415 -30.99 13.41 -6.31
CA HIS A 415 -32.13 14.04 -6.95
C HIS A 415 -33.34 13.16 -6.69
N LYS A 416 -34.42 13.78 -6.23
CA LYS A 416 -35.66 13.11 -5.86
C LYS A 416 -36.40 12.68 -7.13
N LEU A 417 -36.33 11.39 -7.50
CA LEU A 417 -37.30 10.80 -8.43
C LEU A 417 -38.57 10.47 -7.66
N ILE A 418 -39.60 11.32 -7.81
CA ILE A 418 -40.96 10.98 -7.38
C ILE A 418 -41.54 10.07 -8.48
N PHE A 419 -41.52 8.76 -8.29
CA PHE A 419 -42.40 7.90 -9.10
C PHE A 419 -43.84 8.08 -8.60
N GLY A 420 -44.69 8.48 -9.53
CA GLY A 420 -46.10 8.75 -9.30
C GLY A 420 -46.83 7.57 -8.67
N VAL A 421 -47.75 7.93 -7.79
CA VAL A 421 -48.80 7.13 -7.18
C VAL A 421 -49.35 6.10 -8.16
N THR A 422 -49.16 4.81 -7.87
CA THR A 422 -50.09 3.77 -8.34
C THR A 422 -51.01 3.43 -7.16
N THR A 423 -52.29 3.75 -7.32
CA THR A 423 -53.34 3.42 -6.36
C THR A 423 -53.41 1.90 -6.17
N GLY A 424 -53.18 1.43 -4.95
CA GLY A 424 -53.51 0.04 -4.56
C GLY A 424 -52.36 -0.87 -4.10
N ALA A 425 -51.11 -0.42 -4.01
CA ALA A 425 -50.00 -1.23 -3.48
C ALA A 425 -49.30 -0.55 -2.28
N PRO A 426 -48.63 -1.31 -1.37
CA PRO A 426 -47.98 -0.74 -0.19
C PRO A 426 -46.94 0.31 -0.58
N LYS A 427 -46.92 1.44 0.14
CA LYS A 427 -45.94 2.53 -0.02
C LYS A 427 -44.51 2.06 0.26
N TYR A 428 -43.83 1.48 -0.72
CA TYR A 428 -42.38 1.36 -0.70
C TYR A 428 -41.79 2.54 -1.48
N LEU A 429 -41.25 3.53 -0.76
CA LEU A 429 -40.52 4.63 -1.35
C LEU A 429 -39.23 4.07 -1.96
N LYS A 430 -39.21 3.84 -3.28
CA LYS A 430 -38.02 3.37 -3.98
C LYS A 430 -37.15 4.59 -4.29
N TYR A 431 -36.10 4.81 -3.50
CA TYR A 431 -35.11 5.84 -3.80
C TYR A 431 -34.37 5.47 -5.09
N ALA A 432 -34.53 6.26 -6.15
CA ALA A 432 -33.71 6.17 -7.35
C ALA A 432 -32.75 7.37 -7.37
N PHE A 433 -31.45 7.10 -7.40
CA PHE A 433 -30.39 8.11 -7.46
C PHE A 433 -30.24 8.58 -8.91
N GLN A 434 -30.69 9.79 -9.26
CA GLN A 434 -30.41 10.36 -10.58
C GLN A 434 -29.72 11.72 -10.43
N ALA A 435 -28.39 11.73 -10.33
CA ALA A 435 -27.63 12.97 -10.45
C ALA A 435 -27.86 13.59 -11.85
N PRO A 436 -27.93 14.93 -12.00
CA PRO A 436 -27.93 15.53 -13.34
C PRO A 436 -26.71 15.01 -14.11
N GLU A 437 -26.90 14.61 -15.37
CA GLU A 437 -25.86 13.99 -16.18
C GLU A 437 -24.57 14.84 -16.17
N GLY A 438 -23.44 14.24 -15.81
CA GLY A 438 -22.15 14.94 -15.68
C GLY A 438 -21.86 15.60 -14.32
N SER A 439 -22.80 15.62 -13.37
CA SER A 439 -22.58 16.17 -12.02
C SER A 439 -21.59 15.32 -11.22
N ARG A 440 -20.49 15.92 -10.77
CA ARG A 440 -19.49 15.27 -9.90
C ARG A 440 -19.39 16.00 -8.57
N ILE A 441 -19.00 15.29 -7.53
CA ILE A 441 -18.80 15.85 -6.21
C ILE A 441 -17.37 16.38 -6.14
N GLU A 442 -17.23 17.68 -5.92
CA GLU A 442 -15.97 18.33 -5.58
C GLU A 442 -15.82 18.29 -4.06
N ILE A 443 -14.67 17.82 -3.59
CA ILE A 443 -14.27 17.76 -2.18
C ILE A 443 -13.04 18.62 -2.01
N LYS A 444 -13.02 19.49 -1.00
CA LYS A 444 -11.86 20.31 -0.64
C LYS A 444 -11.54 20.12 0.84
N ILE A 445 -10.28 19.87 1.14
CA ILE A 445 -9.78 19.85 2.52
C ILE A 445 -9.72 21.29 3.00
N ALA A 446 -10.55 21.63 3.99
CA ALA A 446 -10.64 22.98 4.54
C ALA A 446 -9.80 23.15 5.81
N GLY A 447 -9.55 22.06 6.54
CA GLY A 447 -8.81 22.07 7.80
C GLY A 447 -8.30 20.68 8.15
N LEU A 448 -7.09 20.62 8.70
CA LEU A 448 -6.47 19.42 9.23
C LEU A 448 -5.75 19.80 10.52
N SER A 449 -5.82 18.91 11.52
CA SER A 449 -5.03 19.05 12.74
C SER A 449 -3.54 19.03 12.47
N ARG A 450 -2.77 19.55 13.42
CA ARG A 450 -1.30 19.53 13.39
C ARG A 450 -0.78 18.48 14.36
N GLY A 451 0.41 17.96 14.08
CA GLY A 451 1.04 16.94 14.89
C GLY A 451 0.63 15.53 14.45
N ALA A 452 1.58 14.60 14.54
CA ALA A 452 1.47 13.22 14.08
C ALA A 452 1.29 13.02 12.57
N ALA A 453 1.76 13.98 11.76
CA ALA A 453 1.89 13.82 10.31
C ALA A 453 3.12 12.95 10.00
N VAL A 454 2.89 11.70 9.56
CA VAL A 454 3.94 10.72 9.21
C VAL A 454 3.56 9.99 7.92
N ASP A 455 4.52 9.30 7.30
CA ASP A 455 4.21 8.45 6.13
C ASP A 455 3.12 7.43 6.48
N GLY A 456 2.21 7.20 5.54
CA GLY A 456 1.09 6.27 5.71
C GLY A 456 -0.03 6.77 6.61
N CYS A 457 0.09 7.99 7.14
CA CYS A 457 -0.82 8.58 8.11
C CYS A 457 -1.10 7.63 9.28
N GLN A 458 -0.05 7.07 9.86
CA GLN A 458 -0.15 5.91 10.75
C GLN A 458 -0.88 6.16 12.08
N TYR A 459 -0.98 7.42 12.50
CA TYR A 459 -1.56 7.81 13.79
C TYR A 459 -2.98 8.33 13.67
N TRP A 460 -3.26 9.07 12.60
CA TRP A 460 -4.57 9.60 12.27
C TRP A 460 -4.58 10.04 10.82
N GLY A 461 -5.76 10.19 10.24
CA GLY A 461 -5.91 10.80 8.93
C GLY A 461 -7.33 10.76 8.41
N VAL A 462 -7.51 11.30 7.22
CA VAL A 462 -8.74 11.19 6.43
C VAL A 462 -8.43 10.46 5.12
N GLU A 463 -9.17 9.40 4.81
CA GLU A 463 -9.19 8.74 3.50
C GLU A 463 -10.40 9.21 2.70
N ILE A 464 -10.18 9.64 1.45
CA ILE A 464 -11.21 10.18 0.55
C ILE A 464 -11.23 9.39 -0.75
N LYS A 465 -12.37 8.76 -1.06
CA LYS A 465 -12.51 7.86 -2.22
C LYS A 465 -13.25 8.51 -3.38
N THR A 466 -12.52 9.11 -4.32
CA THR A 466 -13.07 9.79 -5.51
C THR A 466 -12.84 9.03 -6.82
N HIS A 467 -12.15 7.88 -6.77
CA HIS A 467 -11.81 7.08 -7.95
C HIS A 467 -13.01 6.39 -8.60
N ALA A 468 -12.85 5.96 -9.86
CA ALA A 468 -13.85 5.12 -10.52
C ALA A 468 -13.90 3.72 -9.89
N ASP A 469 -12.74 3.15 -9.58
CA ASP A 469 -12.65 1.88 -8.88
C ASP A 469 -12.74 2.09 -7.37
N GLN A 470 -13.89 1.77 -6.79
CA GLN A 470 -14.16 1.96 -5.36
C GLN A 470 -13.49 0.91 -4.48
N ARG A 471 -12.89 -0.13 -5.06
CA ARG A 471 -12.13 -1.16 -4.33
C ARG A 471 -10.78 -0.66 -3.84
N LEU A 472 -10.16 0.25 -4.60
CA LEU A 472 -8.83 0.82 -4.32
C LEU A 472 -8.85 1.71 -3.08
N THR A 473 -7.79 1.69 -2.26
CA THR A 473 -7.63 2.66 -1.16
C THR A 473 -7.71 4.10 -1.67
N GLY A 474 -8.47 4.95 -0.98
CA GLY A 474 -8.59 6.37 -1.31
C GLY A 474 -7.31 7.15 -1.04
N TYR A 475 -7.31 8.43 -1.41
CA TYR A 475 -6.23 9.33 -1.02
C TYR A 475 -6.29 9.59 0.48
N ARG A 476 -5.13 9.58 1.13
CA ARG A 476 -5.00 9.88 2.57
C ARG A 476 -4.22 11.15 2.81
N PHE A 477 -4.69 11.90 3.79
CA PHE A 477 -4.09 13.16 4.22
C PHE A 477 -4.09 13.23 5.75
N CYS A 478 -2.98 13.69 6.29
CA CYS A 478 -2.81 13.89 7.74
C CYS A 478 -1.93 15.10 8.06
N ALA A 479 -1.55 15.90 7.06
CA ALA A 479 -0.68 17.05 7.26
C ALA A 479 -1.41 18.38 6.99
N PRO A 480 -1.17 19.44 7.78
CA PRO A 480 -1.77 20.76 7.56
C PRO A 480 -1.38 21.39 6.22
N GLU A 481 -0.28 20.95 5.59
CA GLU A 481 0.16 21.37 4.26
C GLU A 481 -0.81 20.93 3.13
N ASP A 482 -1.71 19.98 3.40
CA ASP A 482 -2.72 19.52 2.45
C ASP A 482 -4.00 20.33 2.45
N VAL A 483 -4.13 21.29 3.37
CA VAL A 483 -5.26 22.21 3.34
C VAL A 483 -5.31 22.93 1.99
N GLY A 484 -6.49 22.90 1.37
CA GLY A 484 -6.73 23.41 0.02
C GLY A 484 -6.65 22.36 -1.09
N VAL A 485 -6.19 21.14 -0.81
CA VAL A 485 -6.27 20.03 -1.77
C VAL A 485 -7.73 19.81 -2.16
N THR A 486 -7.97 19.72 -3.47
CA THR A 486 -9.30 19.52 -4.05
C THR A 486 -9.33 18.23 -4.87
N LEU A 487 -10.37 17.44 -4.69
CA LEU A 487 -10.63 16.17 -5.35
C LEU A 487 -11.98 16.21 -6.05
N VAL A 488 -12.09 15.54 -7.18
CA VAL A 488 -13.34 15.45 -7.96
C VAL A 488 -13.73 14.00 -8.14
N SER A 489 -14.95 13.66 -7.76
CA SER A 489 -15.45 12.28 -7.80
C SER A 489 -15.64 11.77 -9.23
N SER A 490 -15.50 10.45 -9.38
CA SER A 490 -15.96 9.70 -10.56
C SER A 490 -17.27 8.96 -10.30
N SER A 491 -17.76 9.00 -9.06
CA SER A 491 -18.97 8.35 -8.56
C SER A 491 -19.93 9.38 -7.95
N ASN A 492 -21.20 9.03 -7.85
CA ASN A 492 -22.24 9.79 -7.16
C ASN A 492 -22.21 9.64 -5.63
N ILE A 493 -21.38 8.71 -5.12
CA ILE A 493 -21.10 8.51 -3.70
C ILE A 493 -19.60 8.72 -3.51
N VAL A 494 -19.23 9.56 -2.55
CA VAL A 494 -17.85 9.73 -2.07
C VAL A 494 -17.79 9.29 -0.62
N PRO A 495 -17.22 8.11 -0.34
CA PRO A 495 -16.85 7.74 1.01
C PRO A 495 -15.73 8.62 1.55
N ILE A 496 -15.91 9.12 2.78
CA ILE A 496 -14.89 9.76 3.60
C ILE A 496 -14.73 8.91 4.86
N ILE A 497 -13.51 8.51 5.16
CA ILE A 497 -13.18 7.67 6.31
C ILE A 497 -12.18 8.42 7.16
N THR A 498 -12.56 8.77 8.38
CA THR A 498 -11.62 9.37 9.35
C THR A 498 -11.21 8.29 10.33
N TYR A 499 -9.93 8.30 10.71
CA TYR A 499 -9.41 7.31 11.63
C TYR A 499 -8.34 7.91 12.52
N ASN A 500 -8.21 7.34 13.72
CA ASN A 500 -7.34 7.88 14.76
C ASN A 500 -6.96 6.78 15.77
N ARG A 501 -5.68 6.73 16.15
CA ARG A 501 -5.16 5.99 17.31
C ARG A 501 -4.31 6.86 18.22
N PHE A 502 -4.38 8.17 18.05
CA PHE A 502 -3.55 9.15 18.74
C PHE A 502 -4.42 10.13 19.54
N TYR A 503 -3.86 11.21 20.06
CA TYR A 503 -4.64 12.31 20.65
C TYR A 503 -5.83 12.72 19.74
N ALA A 504 -6.84 13.42 20.27
CA ALA A 504 -7.96 13.85 19.43
C ALA A 504 -7.47 14.73 18.25
N THR A 505 -7.87 14.36 17.04
CA THR A 505 -7.57 15.11 15.82
C THR A 505 -8.84 15.35 15.03
N ALA A 506 -8.83 16.46 14.29
CA ALA A 506 -9.97 16.95 13.56
C ALA A 506 -9.64 17.24 12.09
N VAL A 507 -10.68 17.12 11.26
CA VAL A 507 -10.69 17.47 9.84
C VAL A 507 -11.93 18.31 9.51
N ASP A 508 -11.75 19.31 8.67
CA ASP A 508 -12.82 20.07 8.05
C ASP A 508 -12.85 19.78 6.54
N ILE A 509 -14.00 19.33 6.04
CA ILE A 509 -14.19 19.02 4.63
C ILE A 509 -15.29 19.91 4.06
N GLN A 510 -14.92 20.66 3.01
CA GLN A 510 -15.88 21.37 2.16
C GLN A 510 -16.26 20.49 0.97
N TYR A 511 -17.53 20.49 0.59
CA TYR A 511 -18.04 19.72 -0.54
C TYR A 511 -19.17 20.42 -1.29
N ARG A 512 -19.27 20.16 -2.59
CA ARG A 512 -20.35 20.64 -3.47
C ARG A 512 -20.49 19.77 -4.72
N ILE A 513 -21.59 19.96 -5.43
CA ILE A 513 -21.76 19.51 -6.81
C ILE A 513 -21.06 20.52 -7.71
N GLY A 514 -20.03 20.08 -8.41
CA GLY A 514 -19.36 20.89 -9.44
C GLY A 514 -19.98 20.63 -10.82
N ALA A 515 -20.03 21.69 -11.64
CA ALA A 515 -20.31 21.58 -13.06
C ALA A 515 -18.97 21.38 -13.79
N PHE A 516 -18.73 20.17 -14.30
CA PHE A 516 -17.55 19.86 -15.08
C PHE A 516 -17.97 19.71 -16.54
N PRO A 517 -17.21 20.26 -17.51
CA PRO A 517 -17.45 19.97 -18.92
C PRO A 517 -17.48 18.45 -19.08
N SER A 518 -18.54 17.91 -19.68
CA SER A 518 -18.61 16.50 -20.04
C SER A 518 -17.31 16.16 -20.77
N ALA A 519 -16.48 15.30 -20.18
CA ALA A 519 -15.27 14.84 -20.83
C ALA A 519 -15.68 14.32 -22.20
N SER A 520 -15.25 15.00 -23.26
CA SER A 520 -15.47 14.58 -24.62
C SER A 520 -14.84 13.21 -24.76
N TYR A 521 -15.66 12.16 -24.72
CA TYR A 521 -15.28 10.88 -25.25
C TYR A 521 -14.87 11.14 -26.69
N CYS A 522 -13.58 10.98 -26.99
CA CYS A 522 -13.09 10.92 -28.36
C CYS A 522 -13.61 9.62 -29.00
N ASN A 523 -14.91 9.56 -29.27
CA ASN A 523 -15.46 8.69 -30.29
C ASN A 523 -15.20 9.41 -31.62
N ASN A 524 -14.15 9.01 -32.34
CA ASN A 524 -14.02 9.34 -33.75
C ASN A 524 -14.79 8.30 -34.57
N PRO A 525 -15.97 8.58 -35.12
CA PRO A 525 -16.29 8.12 -36.45
C PRO A 525 -15.61 9.07 -37.44
N VAL A 526 -14.77 8.49 -38.30
CA VAL A 526 -14.22 9.16 -39.47
C VAL A 526 -15.39 9.50 -40.40
N SER A 527 -15.62 10.78 -40.66
CA SER A 527 -16.38 11.23 -41.83
C SER A 527 -15.84 12.57 -42.33
N VAL A 528 -15.34 12.54 -43.56
CA VAL A 528 -14.84 13.67 -44.35
C VAL A 528 -16.02 14.45 -44.93
N SER A 529 -16.03 15.77 -44.76
CA SER A 529 -16.51 16.73 -45.77
C SER A 529 -16.24 18.17 -45.31
N GLY A 530 -15.67 18.99 -46.20
CA GLY A 530 -15.28 20.38 -45.92
C GLY A 530 -16.40 21.40 -46.05
N GLY A 531 -16.04 22.67 -45.79
CA GLY A 531 -16.90 23.84 -46.00
C GLY A 531 -16.63 24.93 -44.98
N GLY A 532 -16.13 26.09 -45.43
CA GLY A 532 -15.54 27.14 -44.59
C GLY A 532 -16.51 27.98 -43.77
N GLY A 533 -15.94 28.63 -42.75
CA GLY A 533 -16.57 29.66 -41.92
C GLY A 533 -15.58 30.13 -40.86
N GLY A 534 -15.04 31.34 -41.03
CA GLY A 534 -14.01 31.90 -40.14
C GLY A 534 -14.54 32.15 -38.73
N THR A 535 -13.93 31.49 -37.75
CA THR A 535 -14.04 31.82 -36.33
C THR A 535 -12.80 32.57 -35.85
N PRO A 536 -12.91 33.42 -34.80
CA PRO A 536 -11.79 34.24 -34.33
C PRO A 536 -10.59 33.37 -33.97
N ARG A 537 -9.41 33.77 -34.45
CA ARG A 537 -8.14 33.12 -34.17
C ARG A 537 -7.96 33.04 -32.65
N PRO A 538 -7.84 31.83 -32.04
CA PRO A 538 -7.47 31.72 -30.64
C PRO A 538 -6.11 32.39 -30.47
N GLN A 539 -5.97 33.22 -29.44
CA GLN A 539 -4.64 33.69 -29.04
C GLN A 539 -3.76 32.45 -28.79
N PRO A 540 -2.50 32.43 -29.27
CA PRO A 540 -1.65 31.27 -29.15
C PRO A 540 -1.46 30.92 -27.66
N GLN A 541 -1.91 29.74 -27.26
CA GLN A 541 -1.54 29.18 -25.96
C GLN A 541 -0.02 29.00 -25.95
N THR A 542 0.68 29.84 -25.22
CA THR A 542 2.15 29.89 -25.15
C THR A 542 2.81 28.62 -24.60
N ASN A 543 2.04 27.64 -24.13
CA ASN A 543 2.54 26.40 -23.51
C ASN A 543 2.17 25.11 -24.29
N CYS A 544 1.75 25.18 -25.56
CA CYS A 544 1.43 23.99 -26.35
C CYS A 544 2.66 23.35 -27.03
N VAL A 545 3.78 23.23 -26.30
CA VAL A 545 5.02 22.62 -26.82
C VAL A 545 5.33 21.38 -26.00
N ASP A 546 5.50 20.25 -26.69
CA ASP A 546 5.90 19.01 -26.06
C ASP A 546 7.31 19.10 -25.50
N ASN A 547 7.54 18.48 -24.34
CA ASN A 547 8.88 18.31 -23.79
C ASN A 547 9.75 17.52 -24.77
N ALA A 548 11.06 17.79 -24.81
CA ALA A 548 12.00 17.07 -25.68
C ALA A 548 11.96 15.53 -25.49
N GLN A 549 11.60 15.05 -24.29
CA GLN A 549 11.46 13.62 -24.00
C GLN A 549 10.09 13.05 -24.40
N CYS A 550 9.13 13.87 -24.83
CA CYS A 550 7.76 13.46 -25.07
C CYS A 550 7.64 12.34 -26.10
N ALA A 551 8.39 12.42 -27.21
CA ALA A 551 8.38 11.38 -28.24
C ALA A 551 8.76 9.99 -27.69
N THR A 552 9.63 9.94 -26.68
CA THR A 552 10.01 8.72 -25.96
C THR A 552 8.96 8.36 -24.91
N ILE A 553 8.45 9.34 -24.16
CA ILE A 553 7.46 9.15 -23.08
C ILE A 553 6.13 8.61 -23.61
N VAL A 554 5.62 9.11 -24.73
CA VAL A 554 4.36 8.61 -25.34
C VAL A 554 4.48 7.13 -25.72
N ARG A 555 5.68 6.68 -26.08
CA ARG A 555 5.96 5.25 -26.35
C ARG A 555 6.10 4.42 -25.08
N THR A 556 6.35 5.05 -23.92
CA THR A 556 6.38 4.33 -22.64
C THR A 556 4.97 4.11 -22.11
N LYS A 557 4.56 2.84 -22.02
CA LYS A 557 3.38 2.38 -21.26
C LYS A 557 2.10 3.16 -21.56
N ASP A 558 1.90 3.54 -22.82
CA ASP A 558 0.74 4.28 -23.28
C ASP A 558 0.49 5.56 -22.46
N PHE A 559 1.54 6.33 -22.19
CA PHE A 559 1.54 7.48 -21.27
C PHE A 559 0.33 8.41 -21.40
N CYS A 560 -0.12 8.69 -22.64
CA CYS A 560 -1.25 9.58 -22.87
C CYS A 560 -2.61 8.99 -22.45
N HIS A 561 -2.76 7.66 -22.39
CA HIS A 561 -4.00 7.00 -22.01
C HIS A 561 -3.90 6.25 -20.68
N ASN A 562 -2.70 6.12 -20.12
CA ASN A 562 -2.45 5.46 -18.86
C ASN A 562 -3.03 6.26 -17.68
N ARG A 563 -4.00 5.64 -16.99
CA ARG A 563 -4.75 6.23 -15.88
C ARG A 563 -3.92 6.43 -14.60
N ALA A 564 -2.72 5.83 -14.52
CA ALA A 564 -1.82 6.07 -13.39
C ALA A 564 -1.27 7.50 -13.39
N PHE A 565 -1.16 8.15 -14.55
CA PHE A 565 -0.70 9.54 -14.67
C PHE A 565 -1.88 10.51 -14.68
N THR A 566 -1.78 11.58 -13.90
CA THR A 566 -2.81 12.64 -13.88
C THR A 566 -2.78 13.49 -15.16
N ASP A 567 -3.89 14.15 -15.48
CA ASP A 567 -3.96 15.12 -16.59
C ASP A 567 -2.89 16.21 -16.49
N SER A 568 -2.59 16.69 -15.28
CA SER A 568 -1.58 17.73 -15.05
C SER A 568 -0.21 17.25 -15.52
N ILE A 569 0.17 16.02 -15.16
CA ILE A 569 1.44 15.42 -15.57
C ILE A 569 1.49 15.21 -17.09
N ARG A 570 0.41 14.71 -17.68
CA ARG A 570 0.33 14.50 -19.13
C ARG A 570 0.42 15.82 -19.90
N ARG A 571 -0.25 16.89 -19.42
CA ARG A 571 -0.16 18.25 -19.98
C ARG A 571 1.20 18.90 -19.77
N GLY A 572 1.87 18.63 -18.65
CA GLY A 572 3.20 19.20 -18.36
C GLY A 572 4.30 18.64 -19.26
N LEU A 573 4.15 17.40 -19.73
CA LEU A 573 5.17 16.71 -20.53
C LEU A 573 4.83 16.63 -22.01
N CYS A 574 3.58 16.34 -22.34
CA CYS A 574 3.12 16.03 -23.70
C CYS A 574 1.79 16.72 -24.03
N PRO A 575 1.65 18.05 -23.86
CA PRO A 575 0.40 18.75 -24.08
C PRO A 575 -0.14 18.60 -25.51
N ARG A 576 0.73 18.59 -26.53
CA ARG A 576 0.33 18.44 -27.93
C ARG A 576 0.17 16.98 -28.31
N ALA A 577 1.14 16.12 -27.98
CA ALA A 577 1.07 14.70 -28.34
C ALA A 577 -0.09 13.95 -27.66
N CYS A 578 -0.47 14.33 -26.44
CA CYS A 578 -1.65 13.77 -25.77
C CYS A 578 -2.97 14.50 -26.13
N GLY A 579 -2.94 15.43 -27.10
CA GLY A 579 -4.14 16.04 -27.66
C GLY A 579 -4.83 17.09 -26.78
N PHE A 580 -4.14 17.68 -25.81
CA PHE A 580 -4.71 18.70 -24.93
C PHE A 580 -4.79 20.09 -25.56
N CYS A 581 -4.05 20.33 -26.65
CA CYS A 581 -4.05 21.55 -27.43
C CYS A 581 -3.66 21.22 -28.88
N ARG A 582 -4.03 22.10 -29.82
CA ARG A 582 -3.82 21.90 -31.28
C ARG A 582 -2.98 23.02 -31.87
#